data_AF-A0A397EPK5-F1
#
_entry.id   AF-A0A397EPK5-F1
#
_cell.length_a   1.000
_cell.length_b   1.000
_cell.length_c   1.000
_cell.angle_alpha   90.00
_cell.angle_beta   90.00
_cell.angle_gamma   90.00
#
_symmetry.space_group_name_H-M   'P 1'
#
loop_
_entity.id
_entity.type
_entity.pdbx_description
1 polymer ?
#
loop_
_entity_poly.entity_id
_entity_poly.type
_entity_poly.pdbx_seq_one_letter_code
_entity_poly.pdbx_strand_id
1 'polypeptide(L)'
;MKFALLLAFTVTVAALPQDQVIPAKVAWGDEAPDDGFEILGGQEAQFGKHRYVAGLKVSSVNETECGGSLIAPNVVLTAAHCLKGDLRSVVVGTHYLTGFADGELANVTQEIKHPNGTDVGIVILDRNITTIKPVTVSFEFVPADVLTWARGWGDVAFLGPKSPVLKEVSVTTWNNSRATAVLVDKFPDNKLGAGGVEGEDACNFDSGGPLTIEENGTVRLVGLVSGGLGCGELGVPGIYERASAARAFIEPYLPK
;
A
#
# COMPACT_ATOMS: atom_id res chain seq x y z
N MET A 1 2.42 44.76 77.62
CA MET A 1 3.83 44.60 77.16
C MET A 1 4.14 43.13 77.03
N LYS A 2 4.26 42.62 75.80
CA LYS A 2 5.15 41.52 75.37
C LYS A 2 4.92 41.33 73.87
N PHE A 3 5.85 41.89 73.09
CA PHE A 3 5.95 41.72 71.64
C PHE A 3 6.42 40.29 71.35
N ALA A 4 5.70 39.55 70.51
CA ALA A 4 6.19 38.31 69.92
C ALA A 4 6.66 38.63 68.49
N LEU A 5 7.98 38.56 68.29
CA LEU A 5 8.66 38.81 67.03
C LEU A 5 8.51 37.54 66.16
N LEU A 6 7.66 37.58 65.13
CA LEU A 6 7.61 36.53 64.10
C LEU A 6 8.82 36.68 63.17
N LEU A 7 9.78 35.75 63.25
CA LEU A 7 10.79 35.58 62.22
C LEU A 7 10.16 34.87 61.01
N ALA A 8 10.06 35.56 59.88
CA ALA A 8 9.77 34.96 58.60
C ALA A 8 11.04 34.30 58.03
N PHE A 9 11.07 32.98 57.97
CA PHE A 9 12.08 32.24 57.22
C PHE A 9 11.65 32.19 55.74
N THR A 10 12.36 32.92 54.89
CA THR A 10 12.26 32.77 53.44
C THR A 10 12.99 31.49 53.04
N VAL A 11 12.25 30.47 52.59
CA VAL A 11 12.84 29.28 51.95
C VAL A 11 13.10 29.62 50.49
N THR A 12 14.35 29.90 50.15
CA THR A 12 14.81 29.96 48.76
C THR A 12 14.97 28.55 48.23
N VAL A 13 14.07 28.10 47.36
CA VAL A 13 14.26 26.86 46.60
C VAL A 13 15.27 27.16 45.49
N ALA A 14 16.50 26.68 45.64
CA ALA A 14 17.45 26.64 44.55
C ALA A 14 16.98 25.58 43.54
N ALA A 15 16.52 26.02 42.37
CA ALA A 15 16.26 25.13 41.25
C ALA A 15 17.61 24.60 40.74
N LEU A 16 17.88 23.31 40.96
CA LEU A 16 18.97 22.61 40.30
C LEU A 16 18.64 22.51 38.81
N PRO A 17 19.60 22.74 37.90
CA PRO A 17 19.37 22.51 36.48
C PRO A 17 19.04 21.02 36.30
N GLN A 18 17.87 20.73 35.72
CA GLN A 18 17.60 19.38 35.25
C GLN A 18 18.61 19.10 34.15
N ASP A 19 19.55 18.19 34.43
CA ASP A 19 20.36 17.58 33.39
C ASP A 19 19.41 17.01 32.35
N GLN A 20 19.39 17.66 31.19
CA GLN A 20 18.67 17.19 30.03
C GLN A 20 19.32 15.88 29.65
N VAL A 21 18.67 14.75 29.99
CA VAL A 21 19.08 13.43 29.50
C VAL A 21 18.85 13.44 28.00
N ILE A 22 19.89 13.84 27.26
CA ILE A 22 19.95 13.66 25.82
C ILE A 22 20.07 12.15 25.62
N PRO A 23 19.08 11.48 25.01
CA PRO A 23 19.20 10.07 24.71
C PRO A 23 20.45 9.87 23.86
N ALA A 24 21.25 8.87 24.21
CA ALA A 24 22.49 8.58 23.51
C ALA A 24 22.23 8.50 22.00
N LYS A 25 23.00 9.30 21.25
CA LYS A 25 23.05 9.23 19.79
C LYS A 25 23.43 7.79 19.42
N VAL A 26 22.45 6.99 19.02
CA VAL A 26 22.68 5.63 18.54
C VAL A 26 23.56 5.78 17.29
N ALA A 27 24.79 5.31 17.42
CA ALA A 27 25.70 5.18 16.31
C ALA A 27 25.16 4.05 15.43
N TRP A 28 24.63 4.41 14.27
CA TRP A 28 24.37 3.44 13.20
C TRP A 28 25.72 2.97 12.69
N GLY A 29 26.13 1.77 13.12
CA GLY A 29 27.18 1.01 12.46
C GLY A 29 26.67 0.52 11.11
N ASP A 30 27.59 0.35 10.15
CA ASP A 30 27.33 0.12 8.72
C ASP A 30 26.69 -1.26 8.37
N GLU A 31 25.97 -1.90 9.28
CA GLU A 31 25.23 -3.13 9.01
C GLU A 31 23.89 -3.06 9.75
N ALA A 32 22.82 -2.72 9.03
CA ALA A 32 21.46 -2.78 9.56
C ALA A 32 21.06 -4.25 9.79
N PRO A 33 20.54 -4.62 10.96
CA PRO A 33 20.03 -5.96 11.20
C PRO A 33 18.76 -6.19 10.39
N ASP A 34 18.66 -7.38 9.79
CA ASP A 34 17.54 -7.92 9.03
C ASP A 34 16.26 -7.94 9.90
N ASP A 35 15.48 -6.87 9.86
CA ASP A 35 14.25 -6.69 10.62
C ASP A 35 13.05 -7.20 9.82
N GLY A 36 12.86 -8.53 9.89
CA GLY A 36 11.82 -9.32 9.21
C GLY A 36 10.35 -8.91 9.43
N PHE A 37 9.99 -7.73 8.93
CA PHE A 37 8.64 -7.23 8.77
C PHE A 37 8.51 -6.63 7.35
N GLU A 38 8.61 -7.50 6.37
CA GLU A 38 8.64 -7.24 4.92
C GLU A 38 7.26 -7.48 4.30
N ILE A 39 6.80 -6.78 3.24
CA ILE A 39 5.76 -7.42 2.38
C ILE A 39 6.40 -8.71 1.94
N LEU A 40 5.89 -9.87 2.36
CA LEU A 40 6.61 -11.15 2.43
C LEU A 40 7.80 -11.14 1.44
N GLY A 41 9.05 -10.90 1.91
CA GLY A 41 10.28 -10.82 1.08
C GLY A 41 10.70 -9.47 0.48
N GLY A 42 10.00 -8.39 0.83
CA GLY A 42 10.08 -7.07 0.23
C GLY A 42 10.51 -5.98 1.20
N GLN A 43 11.14 -4.96 0.66
CA GLN A 43 11.73 -3.86 1.42
C GLN A 43 10.72 -2.75 1.76
N GLU A 44 11.04 -1.93 2.78
CA GLU A 44 10.31 -0.68 3.00
C GLU A 44 10.48 0.24 1.78
N ALA A 45 9.36 0.74 1.25
CA ALA A 45 9.40 1.71 0.17
C ALA A 45 9.97 3.02 0.70
N GLN A 46 10.79 3.71 -0.09
CA GLN A 46 11.35 4.98 0.36
C GLN A 46 10.23 6.00 0.66
N PHE A 47 10.29 6.65 1.83
CA PHE A 47 9.33 7.67 2.23
C PHE A 47 9.12 8.74 1.14
N GLY A 48 7.85 9.03 0.83
CA GLY A 48 7.48 10.00 -0.20
C GLY A 48 7.60 9.51 -1.64
N LYS A 49 7.95 8.23 -1.87
CA LYS A 49 7.84 7.56 -3.18
C LYS A 49 6.48 6.88 -3.35
N HIS A 50 6.19 6.49 -4.58
CA HIS A 50 4.96 5.76 -4.97
C HIS A 50 3.67 6.39 -4.44
N ARG A 51 3.61 7.73 -4.33
CA ARG A 51 2.51 8.44 -3.67
C ARG A 51 1.14 8.25 -4.35
N TYR A 52 1.09 7.64 -5.53
CA TYR A 52 -0.18 7.23 -6.16
C TYR A 52 -0.84 6.04 -5.46
N VAL A 53 -0.13 5.29 -4.61
CA VAL A 53 -0.70 4.19 -3.82
C VAL A 53 -1.77 4.78 -2.89
N ALA A 54 -2.93 4.13 -2.87
CA ALA A 54 -4.08 4.52 -2.06
C ALA A 54 -4.43 3.41 -1.08
N GLY A 55 -4.80 3.79 0.15
CA GLY A 55 -5.37 2.89 1.16
C GLY A 55 -6.86 3.10 1.31
N LEU A 56 -7.64 2.03 1.15
CA LEU A 56 -9.10 2.01 1.27
C LEU A 56 -9.50 1.70 2.72
N LYS A 57 -10.44 2.48 3.26
CA LYS A 57 -10.75 2.48 4.69
C LYS A 57 -12.27 2.49 4.93
N VAL A 58 -12.70 1.71 5.92
CA VAL A 58 -14.10 1.70 6.41
C VAL A 58 -14.45 2.98 7.18
N SER A 59 -13.45 3.68 7.73
CA SER A 59 -13.59 5.05 8.22
C SER A 59 -12.26 5.80 8.13
N SER A 60 -12.31 7.11 8.32
CA SER A 60 -11.10 7.94 8.35
C SER A 60 -10.09 7.52 9.42
N VAL A 61 -10.53 6.86 10.49
CA VAL A 61 -9.70 6.49 11.63
C VAL A 61 -9.24 5.02 11.65
N ASN A 62 -9.77 4.18 10.76
CA ASN A 62 -9.36 2.78 10.66
C ASN A 62 -7.99 2.64 9.99
N GLU A 63 -7.40 1.45 10.05
CA GLU A 63 -6.27 1.09 9.19
C GLU A 63 -6.74 0.90 7.74
N THR A 64 -5.78 0.76 6.83
CA THR A 64 -6.06 0.37 5.44
C THR A 64 -6.47 -1.10 5.38
N GLU A 65 -7.59 -1.38 4.70
CA GLU A 65 -8.15 -2.73 4.52
C GLU A 65 -7.87 -3.31 3.13
N CYS A 66 -7.71 -2.44 2.13
CA CYS A 66 -7.31 -2.80 0.77
C CYS A 66 -6.43 -1.70 0.18
N GLY A 67 -5.60 -2.07 -0.79
CA GLY A 67 -4.86 -1.14 -1.63
C GLY A 67 -5.68 -0.58 -2.80
N GLY A 68 -5.09 0.40 -3.46
CA GLY A 68 -5.60 1.04 -4.65
C GLY A 68 -4.54 1.91 -5.32
N SER A 69 -4.88 2.46 -6.47
CA SER A 69 -4.03 3.39 -7.22
C SER A 69 -4.82 4.61 -7.65
N LEU A 70 -4.34 5.81 -7.33
CA LEU A 70 -4.86 7.05 -7.89
C LEU A 70 -4.54 7.10 -9.39
N ILE A 71 -5.57 7.00 -10.25
CA ILE A 71 -5.44 6.99 -11.71
C ILE A 71 -5.96 8.28 -12.39
N ALA A 72 -6.74 9.07 -11.66
CA ALA A 72 -7.11 10.44 -12.01
C ALA A 72 -7.29 11.24 -10.69
N PRO A 73 -7.41 12.58 -10.72
CA PRO A 73 -7.41 13.40 -9.50
C PRO A 73 -8.39 12.97 -8.41
N ASN A 74 -9.55 12.42 -8.76
CA ASN A 74 -10.55 11.92 -7.80
C ASN A 74 -10.98 10.46 -8.08
N VAL A 75 -10.14 9.69 -8.78
CA VAL A 75 -10.46 8.32 -9.21
C VAL A 75 -9.38 7.38 -8.73
N VAL A 76 -9.78 6.37 -7.97
CA VAL A 76 -8.91 5.28 -7.51
C VAL A 76 -9.32 3.97 -8.15
N LEU A 77 -8.36 3.28 -8.75
CA LEU A 77 -8.49 1.90 -9.25
C LEU A 77 -8.17 0.93 -8.12
N THR A 78 -8.97 -0.11 -7.96
CA THR A 78 -8.81 -1.14 -6.92
C THR A 78 -9.44 -2.47 -7.39
N ALA A 79 -9.42 -3.49 -6.53
CA ALA A 79 -10.08 -4.76 -6.79
C ALA A 79 -11.59 -4.68 -6.52
N ALA A 80 -12.40 -5.37 -7.32
CA ALA A 80 -13.86 -5.36 -7.14
C ALA A 80 -14.29 -5.99 -5.81
N HIS A 81 -13.54 -6.98 -5.31
CA HIS A 81 -13.85 -7.64 -4.04
C HIS A 81 -13.59 -6.75 -2.81
N CYS A 82 -12.82 -5.66 -2.96
CA CYS A 82 -12.65 -4.64 -1.91
C CYS A 82 -13.87 -3.72 -1.78
N LEU A 83 -14.74 -3.68 -2.80
CA LEU A 83 -15.90 -2.78 -2.84
C LEU A 83 -17.14 -3.44 -2.21
N LYS A 84 -17.28 -3.35 -0.89
CA LYS A 84 -18.38 -4.00 -0.15
C LYS A 84 -19.53 -3.05 0.20
N GLY A 85 -19.45 -1.77 -0.20
CA GLY A 85 -20.45 -0.74 0.13
C GLY A 85 -20.27 -0.12 1.52
N ASP A 86 -19.18 -0.44 2.20
CA ASP A 86 -18.82 0.02 3.54
C ASP A 86 -17.61 0.98 3.53
N LEU A 87 -16.98 1.22 2.37
CA LEU A 87 -15.88 2.16 2.28
C LEU A 87 -16.38 3.58 2.52
N ARG A 88 -15.68 4.31 3.40
CA ARG A 88 -16.03 5.70 3.73
C ARG A 88 -14.92 6.66 3.39
N SER A 89 -13.68 6.21 3.43
CA SER A 89 -12.54 7.06 3.18
C SER A 89 -11.46 6.33 2.40
N VAL A 90 -10.70 7.11 1.63
CA VAL A 90 -9.46 6.69 0.99
C VAL A 90 -8.37 7.65 1.43
N VAL A 91 -7.19 7.13 1.76
CA VAL A 91 -5.99 7.94 1.96
C VAL A 91 -5.04 7.72 0.80
N VAL A 92 -4.57 8.79 0.17
CA VAL A 92 -3.67 8.69 -0.99
C VAL A 92 -2.28 9.20 -0.63
N GLY A 93 -1.25 8.47 -1.03
CA GLY A 93 0.14 8.89 -0.94
C GLY A 93 0.71 9.00 0.47
N THR A 94 0.14 8.22 1.38
CA THR A 94 0.72 7.94 2.69
C THR A 94 1.83 6.89 2.58
N HIS A 95 2.78 6.96 3.50
CA HIS A 95 3.74 5.91 3.82
C HIS A 95 3.23 5.00 4.92
N TYR A 96 2.41 5.48 5.85
CA TYR A 96 1.98 4.71 7.02
C TYR A 96 0.62 4.04 6.81
N LEU A 97 0.45 2.84 7.36
CA LEU A 97 -0.79 2.05 7.24
C LEU A 97 -2.07 2.82 7.61
N THR A 98 -1.97 3.72 8.59
CA THR A 98 -3.07 4.58 9.04
C THR A 98 -3.23 5.84 8.19
N GLY A 99 -2.13 6.40 7.72
CA GLY A 99 -2.04 7.58 6.86
C GLY A 99 -2.54 8.91 7.41
N PHE A 100 -2.64 9.05 8.73
CA PHE A 100 -3.06 10.29 9.38
C PHE A 100 -2.08 11.46 9.21
N ALA A 101 -0.79 11.18 9.07
CA ALA A 101 0.26 12.20 9.19
C ALA A 101 0.75 12.74 7.84
N ASP A 102 0.62 11.96 6.77
CA ASP A 102 1.40 12.16 5.53
C ASP A 102 0.62 11.87 4.23
N GLY A 103 -0.57 11.28 4.34
CA GLY A 103 -1.47 11.05 3.22
C GLY A 103 -2.53 12.12 3.06
N GLU A 104 -3.12 12.18 1.87
CA GLU A 104 -4.26 13.04 1.57
C GLU A 104 -5.56 12.21 1.69
N LEU A 105 -6.35 12.46 2.74
CA LEU A 105 -7.59 11.72 3.03
C LEU A 105 -8.78 12.30 2.27
N ALA A 106 -9.60 11.47 1.61
CA ALA A 106 -10.83 11.85 0.92
C ALA A 106 -11.98 10.91 1.21
N ASN A 107 -13.22 11.41 1.11
CA ASN A 107 -14.39 10.57 1.32
C ASN A 107 -14.76 9.83 0.04
N VAL A 108 -15.29 8.63 0.21
CA VAL A 108 -15.83 7.83 -0.89
C VAL A 108 -17.24 8.30 -1.22
N THR A 109 -17.50 8.59 -2.49
CA THR A 109 -18.84 8.94 -3.00
C THR A 109 -19.48 7.82 -3.80
N GLN A 110 -18.68 7.02 -4.51
CA GLN A 110 -19.15 5.89 -5.30
C GLN A 110 -18.15 4.75 -5.27
N GLU A 111 -18.69 3.53 -5.19
CA GLU A 111 -17.98 2.28 -5.43
C GLU A 111 -18.58 1.62 -6.68
N ILE A 112 -17.76 1.41 -7.71
CA ILE A 112 -18.20 0.91 -9.01
C ILE A 112 -17.44 -0.36 -9.33
N LYS A 113 -18.11 -1.51 -9.27
CA LYS A 113 -17.52 -2.79 -9.70
C LYS A 113 -17.58 -2.94 -11.22
N HIS A 114 -16.61 -3.63 -11.79
CA HIS A 114 -16.69 -4.08 -13.17
C HIS A 114 -17.96 -4.94 -13.37
N PRO A 115 -18.78 -4.68 -14.41
CA PRO A 115 -20.12 -5.28 -14.54
C PRO A 115 -20.12 -6.79 -14.78
N ASN A 116 -19.02 -7.35 -15.29
CA ASN A 116 -18.94 -8.76 -15.72
C ASN A 116 -18.15 -9.67 -14.76
N GLY A 117 -17.99 -9.27 -13.49
CA GLY A 117 -17.34 -10.13 -12.48
C GLY A 117 -15.80 -10.20 -12.53
N THR A 118 -15.16 -9.49 -13.46
CA THR A 118 -13.72 -9.18 -13.40
C THR A 118 -13.40 -8.47 -12.08
N ASP A 119 -12.29 -8.82 -11.43
CA ASP A 119 -11.95 -8.30 -10.10
C ASP A 119 -11.32 -6.90 -10.15
N VAL A 120 -11.98 -5.99 -10.86
CA VAL A 120 -11.55 -4.60 -11.05
C VAL A 120 -12.68 -3.66 -10.64
N GLY A 121 -12.35 -2.61 -9.91
CA GLY A 121 -13.30 -1.64 -9.40
C GLY A 121 -12.74 -0.21 -9.40
N ILE A 122 -13.65 0.76 -9.41
CA ILE A 122 -13.36 2.18 -9.33
C ILE A 122 -13.99 2.76 -8.06
N VAL A 123 -13.23 3.59 -7.37
CA VAL A 123 -13.70 4.42 -6.27
C VAL A 123 -13.64 5.88 -6.70
N ILE A 124 -14.77 6.59 -6.55
CA ILE A 124 -14.86 8.03 -6.83
C ILE A 124 -14.81 8.81 -5.52
N LEU A 125 -13.88 9.76 -5.45
CA LEU A 125 -13.65 10.60 -4.28
C LEU A 125 -14.50 11.87 -4.32
N ASP A 126 -14.82 12.41 -3.13
CA ASP A 126 -15.62 13.63 -2.95
C ASP A 126 -14.94 14.91 -3.44
N ARG A 127 -13.63 14.85 -3.67
CA ARG A 127 -12.83 15.94 -4.22
C ARG A 127 -11.61 15.42 -4.96
N ASN A 128 -10.95 16.34 -5.67
CA ASN A 128 -9.66 16.07 -6.29
C ASN A 128 -8.54 16.07 -5.25
N ILE A 129 -7.68 15.05 -5.34
CA ILE A 129 -6.33 15.01 -4.80
C ILE A 129 -5.44 15.86 -5.71
N THR A 130 -4.82 16.90 -5.15
CA THR A 130 -4.06 17.89 -5.95
C THR A 130 -2.56 17.87 -5.67
N THR A 131 -2.15 17.31 -4.53
CA THR A 131 -0.75 17.27 -4.11
C THR A 131 0.02 16.06 -4.62
N ILE A 132 -0.69 15.12 -5.25
CA ILE A 132 -0.18 13.81 -5.67
C ILE A 132 -0.54 13.60 -7.14
N LYS A 133 0.46 13.21 -7.94
CA LYS A 133 0.27 12.88 -9.35
C LYS A 133 -0.34 11.48 -9.48
N PRO A 134 -1.45 11.31 -10.23
CA PRO A 134 -1.95 9.98 -10.56
C PRO A 134 -0.94 9.16 -11.36
N VAL A 135 -0.95 7.82 -11.16
CA VAL A 135 -0.12 6.91 -11.95
C VAL A 135 -0.70 6.71 -13.34
N THR A 136 0.17 6.64 -14.35
CA THR A 136 -0.24 6.32 -15.71
C THR A 136 -0.64 4.86 -15.79
N VAL A 137 -1.87 4.59 -16.23
CA VAL A 137 -2.33 3.23 -16.54
C VAL A 137 -1.81 2.84 -17.92
N SER A 138 -1.17 1.67 -18.00
CA SER A 138 -0.75 1.05 -19.25
C SER A 138 -1.72 -0.07 -19.60
N PHE A 139 -2.24 -0.02 -20.84
CA PHE A 139 -3.06 -1.10 -21.41
C PHE A 139 -2.26 -2.00 -22.34
N GLU A 140 -0.93 -1.87 -22.34
CA GLU A 140 -0.05 -2.79 -23.05
C GLU A 140 -0.12 -4.19 -22.43
N PHE A 141 -0.01 -5.22 -23.28
CA PHE A 141 0.07 -6.58 -22.79
C PHE A 141 1.42 -6.81 -22.11
N VAL A 142 1.39 -7.33 -20.88
CA VAL A 142 2.59 -7.71 -20.13
C VAL A 142 2.87 -9.20 -20.35
N PRO A 143 3.95 -9.58 -21.07
CA PRO A 143 4.32 -10.98 -21.27
C PRO A 143 4.91 -11.59 -20.00
N ALA A 144 5.34 -12.85 -20.09
CA ALA A 144 6.12 -13.50 -19.05
C ALA A 144 7.52 -12.87 -18.93
N ASP A 145 8.19 -13.15 -17.81
CA ASP A 145 9.58 -12.80 -17.54
C ASP A 145 9.85 -11.28 -17.49
N VAL A 146 8.79 -10.50 -17.28
CA VAL A 146 8.86 -9.06 -16.99
C VAL A 146 8.92 -8.85 -15.48
N LEU A 147 9.91 -8.07 -15.05
CA LEU A 147 10.02 -7.60 -13.67
C LEU A 147 8.94 -6.55 -13.38
N THR A 148 8.18 -6.77 -12.33
CA THR A 148 7.11 -5.88 -11.86
C THR A 148 7.25 -5.62 -10.37
N TRP A 149 6.55 -4.61 -9.87
CA TRP A 149 6.60 -4.21 -8.47
C TRP A 149 5.19 -4.18 -7.89
N ALA A 150 4.97 -4.94 -6.82
CA ALA A 150 3.78 -4.88 -5.99
C ALA A 150 4.04 -4.00 -4.76
N ARG A 151 3.04 -3.22 -4.33
CA ARG A 151 3.17 -2.30 -3.17
C ARG A 151 1.93 -2.28 -2.32
N GLY A 152 2.13 -2.22 -1.01
CA GLY A 152 1.03 -2.12 -0.06
C GLY A 152 1.49 -2.22 1.39
N TRP A 153 0.52 -2.47 2.26
CA TRP A 153 0.67 -2.58 3.71
C TRP A 153 0.13 -3.92 4.23
N GLY A 154 0.04 -4.90 3.35
CA GLY A 154 -0.50 -6.22 3.64
C GLY A 154 0.29 -7.00 4.67
N ASP A 155 -0.16 -8.22 4.91
CA ASP A 155 0.47 -9.10 5.87
C ASP A 155 1.94 -9.39 5.48
N VAL A 156 2.85 -9.25 6.44
CA VAL A 156 4.29 -9.45 6.22
C VAL A 156 4.74 -10.92 6.26
N ALA A 157 3.79 -11.80 6.54
CA ALA A 157 3.90 -13.25 6.52
C ALA A 157 2.49 -13.80 6.30
N PHE A 158 2.35 -15.03 5.80
CA PHE A 158 1.02 -15.63 5.65
C PHE A 158 0.28 -15.69 7.00
N LEU A 159 -0.88 -15.00 7.09
CA LEU A 159 -1.65 -14.80 8.33
C LEU A 159 -0.88 -14.05 9.45
N GLY A 160 0.12 -13.26 9.06
CA GLY A 160 0.92 -12.41 9.94
C GLY A 160 0.28 -11.03 10.18
N PRO A 161 1.01 -10.11 10.83
CA PRO A 161 0.55 -8.73 10.99
C PRO A 161 0.69 -7.95 9.68
N LYS A 162 -0.13 -6.90 9.51
CA LYS A 162 0.07 -5.88 8.48
C LYS A 162 1.39 -5.14 8.69
N SER A 163 1.98 -4.66 7.60
CA SER A 163 3.09 -3.73 7.71
C SER A 163 2.61 -2.34 8.18
N PRO A 164 3.26 -1.71 9.18
CA PRO A 164 2.92 -0.35 9.60
C PRO A 164 3.34 0.72 8.59
N VAL A 165 4.19 0.36 7.62
CA VAL A 165 4.79 1.24 6.60
C VAL A 165 4.57 0.67 5.20
N LEU A 166 4.65 1.51 4.18
CA LEU A 166 4.49 1.10 2.79
C LEU A 166 5.71 0.29 2.41
N LYS A 167 5.45 -0.87 1.83
CA LYS A 167 6.46 -1.83 1.43
C LYS A 167 6.33 -2.11 -0.07
N GLU A 168 7.41 -2.57 -0.66
CA GLU A 168 7.46 -2.95 -2.06
C GLU A 168 8.24 -4.26 -2.25
N VAL A 169 7.74 -5.08 -3.16
CA VAL A 169 8.38 -6.34 -3.54
C VAL A 169 8.44 -6.42 -5.06
N SER A 170 9.57 -6.84 -5.59
CA SER A 170 9.71 -7.09 -7.02
C SER A 170 9.30 -8.52 -7.33
N VAL A 171 8.36 -8.71 -8.25
CA VAL A 171 7.88 -10.03 -8.67
C VAL A 171 7.99 -10.17 -10.18
N THR A 172 8.45 -11.33 -10.63
CA THR A 172 8.59 -11.62 -12.07
C THR A 172 7.34 -12.30 -12.59
N THR A 173 6.81 -11.79 -13.71
CA THR A 173 5.58 -12.28 -14.34
C THR A 173 5.73 -13.65 -14.99
N TRP A 174 4.65 -14.42 -15.01
CA TRP A 174 4.59 -15.77 -15.56
C TRP A 174 3.74 -15.80 -16.85
N ASN A 175 4.03 -16.78 -17.71
CA ASN A 175 3.10 -17.14 -18.78
C ASN A 175 1.85 -17.80 -18.17
N ASN A 176 0.66 -17.49 -18.72
CA ASN A 176 -0.60 -18.06 -18.25
C ASN A 176 -0.64 -19.61 -18.29
N SER A 177 0.09 -20.26 -19.21
CA SER A 177 0.19 -21.74 -19.23
C SER A 177 0.95 -22.29 -18.02
N ARG A 178 2.06 -21.64 -17.64
CA ARG A 178 2.83 -21.95 -16.42
C ARG A 178 1.98 -21.71 -15.17
N ALA A 179 1.24 -20.60 -15.12
CA ALA A 179 0.33 -20.28 -14.03
C ALA A 179 -0.83 -21.30 -13.92
N THR A 180 -1.39 -21.73 -15.05
CA THR A 180 -2.43 -22.78 -15.12
C THR A 180 -1.95 -24.09 -14.53
N ALA A 181 -0.70 -24.49 -14.79
CA ALA A 181 -0.16 -25.74 -14.26
C ALA A 181 -0.04 -25.78 -12.72
N VAL A 182 -0.07 -24.62 -12.04
CA VAL A 182 0.09 -24.50 -10.59
C VAL A 182 -1.20 -24.09 -9.89
N LEU A 183 -1.92 -23.09 -10.42
CA LEU A 183 -3.01 -22.43 -9.70
C LEU A 183 -4.36 -23.14 -9.88
N VAL A 184 -4.76 -23.38 -11.12
CA VAL A 184 -6.10 -23.87 -11.48
C VAL A 184 -6.12 -24.46 -12.89
N ASP A 185 -7.05 -25.38 -13.17
CA ASP A 185 -7.23 -26.04 -14.49
C ASP A 185 -7.31 -25.08 -15.70
N LYS A 186 -7.73 -23.82 -15.48
CA LYS A 186 -7.70 -22.77 -16.51
C LYS A 186 -7.49 -21.38 -15.89
N PHE A 187 -6.25 -20.91 -15.90
CA PHE A 187 -5.94 -19.54 -15.48
C PHE A 187 -6.37 -18.55 -16.58
N PRO A 188 -7.34 -17.65 -16.31
CA PRO A 188 -7.99 -16.89 -17.38
C PRO A 188 -7.10 -15.76 -17.90
N ASP A 189 -7.27 -15.39 -19.17
CA ASP A 189 -6.39 -14.44 -19.87
C ASP A 189 -6.46 -13.01 -19.33
N ASN A 190 -7.50 -12.67 -18.56
CA ASN A 190 -7.59 -11.39 -17.87
C ASN A 190 -6.72 -11.32 -16.60
N LYS A 191 -6.19 -12.45 -16.14
CA LYS A 191 -5.31 -12.54 -14.97
C LYS A 191 -3.85 -12.68 -15.39
N LEU A 192 -2.97 -12.33 -14.46
CA LEU A 192 -1.52 -12.41 -14.57
C LEU A 192 -0.98 -13.07 -13.30
N GLY A 193 -0.16 -14.10 -13.46
CA GLY A 193 0.63 -14.65 -12.34
C GLY A 193 1.98 -13.95 -12.26
N ALA A 194 2.47 -13.66 -11.05
CA ALA A 194 3.83 -13.16 -10.84
C ALA A 194 4.40 -13.66 -9.50
N GLY A 195 5.72 -13.75 -9.39
CA GLY A 195 6.39 -14.20 -8.16
C GLY A 195 6.69 -15.69 -8.17
N GLY A 196 6.38 -16.39 -7.08
CA GLY A 196 6.73 -17.81 -6.88
C GLY A 196 8.19 -18.02 -6.46
N VAL A 197 8.81 -16.99 -5.91
CA VAL A 197 10.07 -17.10 -5.17
C VAL A 197 9.72 -17.33 -3.70
N GLU A 198 10.45 -18.23 -3.04
CA GLU A 198 10.21 -18.50 -1.63
C GLU A 198 10.37 -17.23 -0.82
N GLY A 199 9.37 -16.94 0.01
CA GLY A 199 9.45 -15.77 0.85
C GLY A 199 9.14 -14.46 0.12
N GLU A 200 8.70 -14.44 -1.15
CA GLU A 200 8.41 -13.20 -1.89
C GLU A 200 6.98 -13.17 -2.48
N ASP A 201 6.07 -12.32 -1.98
CA ASP A 201 4.73 -12.12 -2.59
C ASP A 201 3.96 -10.89 -2.06
N ALA A 202 2.93 -10.47 -2.79
CA ALA A 202 1.84 -9.70 -2.20
C ALA A 202 0.96 -10.62 -1.33
N CYS A 203 0.34 -10.08 -0.28
CA CYS A 203 -0.45 -10.90 0.65
C CYS A 203 -1.80 -10.27 1.02
N ASN A 204 -2.44 -10.79 2.08
CA ASN A 204 -3.72 -10.26 2.54
C ASN A 204 -3.61 -8.75 2.76
N PHE A 205 -4.71 -8.04 2.49
CA PHE A 205 -4.82 -6.57 2.59
C PHE A 205 -4.00 -5.77 1.55
N ASP A 206 -3.17 -6.41 0.71
CA ASP A 206 -2.60 -5.76 -0.48
C ASP A 206 -3.57 -5.72 -1.66
N SER A 207 -4.67 -6.48 -1.60
CA SER A 207 -5.71 -6.52 -2.63
C SER A 207 -6.10 -5.15 -3.17
N GLY A 208 -6.15 -5.01 -4.50
CA GLY A 208 -6.39 -3.76 -5.20
C GLY A 208 -5.17 -2.83 -5.31
N GLY A 209 -4.11 -3.10 -4.54
CA GLY A 209 -2.83 -2.41 -4.62
C GLY A 209 -2.17 -2.53 -5.99
N PRO A 210 -1.27 -1.60 -6.35
CA PRO A 210 -0.69 -1.53 -7.67
C PRO A 210 0.27 -2.68 -7.98
N LEU A 211 0.19 -3.19 -9.21
CA LEU A 211 1.31 -3.87 -9.87
C LEU A 211 1.84 -2.96 -10.98
N THR A 212 3.11 -2.54 -10.88
CA THR A 212 3.71 -1.59 -11.82
C THR A 212 4.94 -2.14 -12.55
N ILE A 213 5.18 -1.63 -13.75
CA ILE A 213 6.48 -1.70 -14.41
C ILE A 213 7.20 -0.36 -14.22
N GLU A 214 8.50 -0.41 -13.97
CA GLU A 214 9.37 0.75 -13.87
C GLU A 214 10.49 0.68 -14.90
N GLU A 215 10.48 1.60 -15.86
CA GLU A 215 11.46 1.66 -16.95
C GLU A 215 11.92 3.10 -17.14
N ASN A 216 13.23 3.33 -17.15
CA ASN A 216 13.83 4.66 -17.36
C ASN A 216 13.24 5.74 -16.43
N GLY A 217 12.95 5.38 -15.17
CA GLY A 217 12.35 6.28 -14.19
C GLY A 217 10.86 6.58 -14.41
N THR A 218 10.21 5.91 -15.36
CA THR A 218 8.77 6.01 -15.61
C THR A 218 8.05 4.82 -15.01
N VAL A 219 7.08 5.11 -14.14
CA VAL A 219 6.22 4.10 -13.52
C VAL A 219 4.91 3.98 -14.29
N ARG A 220 4.51 2.77 -14.63
CA ARG A 220 3.24 2.46 -15.30
C ARG A 220 2.48 1.39 -14.52
N LEU A 221 1.22 1.65 -14.22
CA LEU A 221 0.31 0.67 -13.63
C LEU A 221 -0.13 -0.32 -14.70
N VAL A 222 0.18 -1.60 -14.51
CA VAL A 222 -0.13 -2.67 -15.48
C VAL A 222 -1.12 -3.69 -14.94
N GLY A 223 -1.35 -3.69 -13.64
CA GLY A 223 -2.31 -4.55 -12.98
C GLY A 223 -2.54 -4.15 -11.54
N LEU A 224 -3.29 -4.99 -10.85
CA LEU A 224 -3.59 -4.83 -9.42
C LEU A 224 -3.65 -6.19 -8.74
N VAL A 225 -3.27 -6.21 -7.45
CA VAL A 225 -3.33 -7.41 -6.60
C VAL A 225 -4.77 -7.91 -6.52
N SER A 226 -4.99 -9.20 -6.70
CA SER A 226 -6.34 -9.81 -6.70
C SER A 226 -6.47 -11.00 -5.75
N GLY A 227 -5.48 -11.89 -5.67
CA GLY A 227 -5.51 -13.02 -4.73
C GLY A 227 -4.33 -13.98 -4.87
N GLY A 228 -4.48 -15.20 -4.34
CA GLY A 228 -3.47 -16.25 -4.36
C GLY A 228 -3.98 -17.52 -3.67
N LEU A 229 -3.23 -18.63 -3.74
CA LEU A 229 -3.50 -19.85 -2.94
C LEU A 229 -2.88 -19.80 -1.52
N GLY A 230 -2.16 -18.71 -1.25
CA GLY A 230 -1.34 -18.43 -0.09
C GLY A 230 -0.49 -17.19 -0.43
N CYS A 231 0.56 -16.93 0.34
CA CYS A 231 1.54 -15.88 0.04
C CYS A 231 2.95 -16.44 0.27
N GLY A 232 3.89 -16.13 -0.63
CA GLY A 232 5.31 -16.39 -0.43
C GLY A 232 5.75 -17.85 -0.55
N GLU A 233 4.92 -18.70 -1.16
CA GLU A 233 5.23 -20.11 -1.34
C GLU A 233 6.10 -20.34 -2.59
N LEU A 234 7.18 -21.12 -2.44
CA LEU A 234 8.08 -21.44 -3.54
C LEU A 234 7.33 -22.12 -4.69
N GLY A 235 7.44 -21.55 -5.89
CA GLY A 235 6.81 -22.09 -7.09
C GLY A 235 5.32 -21.82 -7.20
N VAL A 236 4.73 -21.01 -6.30
CA VAL A 236 3.32 -20.58 -6.39
C VAL A 236 3.27 -19.07 -6.62
N PRO A 237 2.77 -18.60 -7.79
CA PRO A 237 2.70 -17.17 -8.05
C PRO A 237 1.48 -16.53 -7.38
N GLY A 238 1.62 -15.26 -6.99
CA GLY A 238 0.48 -14.40 -6.68
C GLY A 238 -0.36 -14.10 -7.92
N ILE A 239 -1.63 -13.74 -7.72
CA ILE A 239 -2.62 -13.51 -8.79
C ILE A 239 -3.00 -12.03 -8.86
N TYR A 240 -2.85 -11.48 -10.06
CA TYR A 240 -3.12 -10.07 -10.38
C TYR A 240 -4.15 -9.97 -11.51
N GLU A 241 -4.97 -8.92 -11.52
CA GLU A 241 -5.77 -8.57 -12.70
C GLU A 241 -4.94 -7.72 -13.68
N ARG A 242 -5.06 -8.02 -14.98
CA ARG A 242 -4.41 -7.21 -16.03
C ARG A 242 -5.22 -5.95 -16.28
N ALA A 243 -4.59 -4.77 -16.15
CA ALA A 243 -5.25 -3.51 -16.50
C ALA A 243 -5.70 -3.49 -17.97
N SER A 244 -4.90 -4.08 -18.87
CA SER A 244 -5.21 -4.21 -20.30
C SER A 244 -6.51 -4.97 -20.58
N ALA A 245 -6.83 -5.99 -19.79
CA ALA A 245 -8.06 -6.78 -19.96
C ALA A 245 -9.32 -6.00 -19.54
N ALA A 246 -9.18 -5.01 -18.65
CA ALA A 246 -10.27 -4.14 -18.19
C ALA A 246 -10.24 -2.75 -18.85
N ARG A 247 -9.54 -2.57 -19.98
CA ARG A 247 -9.37 -1.26 -20.64
C ARG A 247 -10.69 -0.53 -20.85
N ALA A 248 -11.67 -1.18 -21.46
CA ALA A 248 -12.96 -0.56 -21.78
C ALA A 248 -13.71 -0.04 -20.54
N PHE A 249 -13.44 -0.64 -19.37
CA PHE A 249 -13.99 -0.20 -18.09
C PHE A 249 -13.18 0.94 -17.46
N ILE A 250 -11.84 0.90 -17.53
CA ILE A 250 -10.96 1.87 -16.86
C ILE A 250 -10.83 3.17 -17.67
N GLU A 251 -10.69 3.09 -18.99
CA GLU A 251 -10.39 4.21 -19.89
C GLU A 251 -11.35 5.41 -19.76
N PRO A 252 -12.68 5.24 -19.55
CA PRO A 252 -13.59 6.37 -19.35
C PRO A 252 -13.30 7.24 -18.10
N TYR A 253 -12.56 6.72 -17.12
CA TYR A 253 -12.23 7.42 -15.88
C TYR A 253 -10.86 8.11 -15.91
N LEU A 254 -10.09 7.92 -16.98
CA LEU A 254 -8.78 8.53 -17.12
C LEU A 254 -8.89 10.00 -17.59
N PRO A 255 -7.89 10.85 -17.24
CA PRO A 255 -7.80 12.18 -17.83
C PRO A 255 -7.74 12.11 -19.36
N LYS A 256 -8.42 13.05 -20.02
CA LYS A 256 -8.40 13.20 -21.49
C LYS A 256 -7.25 14.07 -21.97
#